data_AF-A0A381XUX8-F1
#
_entry.id   AF-A0A381XUX8-F1
#
_cell.length_a   1.000
_cell.length_b   1.000
_cell.length_c   1.000
_cell.angle_alpha   90.00
_cell.angle_beta   90.00
_cell.angle_gamma   90.00
#
_symmetry.space_group_name_H-M   'P 1'
#
loop_
_entity.id
_entity.type
_entity.pdbx_description
1 polymer ?
#
loop_
_entity_poly.entity_id
_entity_poly.type
_entity_poly.pdbx_seq_one_letter_code
_entity_poly.pdbx_strand_id
1 'polypeptide(L)'
;MGTHVVRATPVGGGCINNGSRIETESGAILFLKWNPSGPPGMFEAEADGLRALRRADALRVPEPIGWHDHGSGESWLLLEHVSQGSASRETD
;
A
#
# COMPACT_ATOMS: atom_id res chain seq x y z
N MET A 1 10.39 -10.86 -13.35
CA MET A 1 9.11 -11.11 -14.06
C MET A 1 8.00 -10.47 -13.25
N GLY A 2 7.10 -9.72 -13.91
CA GLY A 2 5.87 -9.26 -13.26
C GLY A 2 4.91 -10.44 -13.00
N THR A 3 3.93 -10.24 -12.13
CA THR A 3 2.83 -11.18 -11.88
C THR A 3 1.51 -10.52 -12.26
N HIS A 4 0.51 -11.32 -12.63
CA HIS A 4 -0.83 -10.82 -12.96
C HIS A 4 -1.68 -10.65 -11.71
N VAL A 5 -2.50 -9.60 -11.69
CA VAL A 5 -3.52 -9.39 -10.66
C VAL A 5 -4.71 -10.30 -10.93
N VAL A 6 -5.05 -11.17 -9.98
CA VAL A 6 -6.25 -12.01 -10.06
C VAL A 6 -7.45 -11.36 -9.40
N ARG A 7 -7.23 -10.52 -8.39
CA ARG A 7 -8.29 -9.86 -7.64
C ARG A 7 -7.82 -8.55 -7.04
N ALA A 8 -8.67 -7.53 -7.14
CA ALA A 8 -8.55 -6.28 -6.41
C ALA A 8 -9.79 -6.09 -5.53
N THR A 9 -9.60 -6.01 -4.22
CA THR A 9 -10.70 -5.77 -3.26
C THR A 9 -10.49 -4.40 -2.64
N PRO A 10 -11.41 -3.44 -2.85
CA PRO A 10 -11.35 -2.15 -2.17
C PRO A 10 -11.33 -2.34 -0.66
N VAL A 11 -10.47 -1.61 0.03
CA VAL A 11 -10.47 -1.55 1.50
C VAL A 11 -11.11 -0.23 1.93
N GLY A 12 -12.05 -0.29 2.87
CA GLY A 12 -12.64 0.91 3.46
C GLY A 12 -11.62 1.69 4.31
N GLY A 13 -11.86 3.00 4.51
CA GLY A 13 -11.09 3.83 5.45
C GLY A 13 -10.18 4.90 4.85
N GLY A 14 -10.18 5.10 3.53
CA GLY A 14 -9.41 6.16 2.87
C GLY A 14 -10.20 7.46 2.78
N CYS A 15 -9.89 8.47 3.61
CA CYS A 15 -10.45 9.81 3.43
C CYS A 15 -9.83 10.55 2.22
N ILE A 16 -8.55 10.28 1.90
CA ILE A 16 -7.76 11.07 0.92
C ILE A 16 -7.28 10.22 -0.27
N ASN A 17 -6.81 8.99 -0.02
CA ASN A 17 -6.32 8.09 -1.07
C ASN A 17 -7.22 6.86 -1.16
N ASN A 18 -7.43 6.36 -2.38
CA ASN A 18 -8.08 5.07 -2.57
C ASN A 18 -7.14 3.95 -2.11
N GLY A 19 -7.71 2.84 -1.65
CA GLY A 19 -6.96 1.68 -1.17
C GLY A 19 -7.57 0.37 -1.63
N SER A 20 -6.73 -0.56 -2.10
CA SER A 20 -7.16 -1.91 -2.50
C SER A 20 -6.17 -2.96 -2.01
N ARG A 21 -6.70 -4.09 -1.54
CA ARG A 21 -5.96 -5.33 -1.37
C ARG A 21 -5.87 -6.02 -2.73
N ILE A 22 -4.65 -6.28 -3.19
CA ILE A 22 -4.36 -6.90 -4.47
C ILE A 22 -3.91 -8.34 -4.21
N GLU A 23 -4.52 -9.28 -4.91
CA GLU A 23 -4.08 -10.68 -4.98
C GLU A 23 -3.52 -10.94 -6.36
N THR A 24 -2.42 -11.68 -6.40
CA THR A 24 -1.69 -11.99 -7.63
C THR A 24 -1.72 -13.48 -7.93
N GLU A 25 -1.48 -13.86 -9.18
CA GLU A 25 -1.41 -15.27 -9.60
C GLU A 25 -0.31 -16.05 -8.89
N SER A 26 0.77 -15.38 -8.47
CA SER A 26 1.83 -16.01 -7.69
C SER A 26 1.45 -16.27 -6.23
N GLY A 27 0.25 -15.86 -5.80
CA GLY A 27 -0.21 -15.95 -4.42
C GLY A 27 0.23 -14.79 -3.52
N ALA A 28 0.98 -13.82 -4.05
CA ALA A 28 1.35 -12.62 -3.28
C ALA A 28 0.12 -11.73 -3.02
N ILE A 29 0.05 -11.20 -1.81
CA ILE A 29 -0.98 -10.25 -1.39
C ILE A 29 -0.31 -8.90 -1.14
N LEU A 30 -0.78 -7.88 -1.85
CA LEU A 30 -0.21 -6.54 -1.83
C LEU A 30 -1.28 -5.51 -1.46
N PHE A 31 -0.83 -4.29 -1.17
CA PHE A 31 -1.72 -3.17 -0.91
C PHE A 31 -1.41 -2.04 -1.90
N LEU A 32 -2.43 -1.62 -2.65
CA LEU A 32 -2.32 -0.53 -3.61
C LEU A 32 -3.02 0.71 -3.06
N LYS A 33 -2.29 1.82 -3.03
CA LYS A 33 -2.84 3.17 -2.86
C LYS A 33 -2.80 3.89 -4.20
N TRP A 34 -3.83 4.67 -4.52
CA TRP A 34 -3.81 5.56 -5.67
C TRP A 34 -4.65 6.81 -5.42
N ASN A 35 -4.29 7.89 -6.11
CA ASN A 35 -5.01 9.15 -6.05
C ASN A 35 -4.93 9.87 -7.39
N PRO A 36 -6.04 9.91 -8.17
CA PRO A 36 -6.08 10.58 -9.47
C PRO A 36 -5.87 12.11 -9.40
N SER A 37 -6.03 12.70 -8.22
CA SER A 37 -5.89 14.15 -7.99
C SER A 37 -4.82 14.48 -6.94
N GLY A 38 -3.92 13.54 -6.65
CA GLY A 38 -2.83 13.76 -5.72
C GLY A 38 -1.84 14.80 -6.26
N PRO A 39 -1.34 15.73 -5.44
CA PRO A 39 -0.22 16.58 -5.83
C PRO A 39 1.01 15.77 -6.30
N PRO A 40 1.81 16.39 -7.18
CA PRO A 40 3.18 16.00 -7.47
C PRO A 40 3.98 15.43 -6.29
N GLY A 41 4.62 14.27 -6.50
CA GLY A 41 5.53 13.64 -5.53
C GLY A 41 4.90 13.12 -4.24
N MET A 42 3.56 13.01 -4.16
CA MET A 42 2.88 12.51 -2.97
C MET A 42 3.33 11.10 -2.58
N PHE A 43 3.34 10.16 -3.53
CA PHE A 43 3.64 8.77 -3.25
C PHE A 43 5.15 8.48 -3.21
N GLU A 44 5.96 9.27 -3.90
CA GLU A 44 7.42 9.32 -3.72
C GLU A 44 7.75 9.69 -2.28
N ALA A 45 7.20 10.80 -1.78
CA ALA A 45 7.41 11.24 -0.41
C ALA A 45 6.91 10.20 0.62
N GLU A 46 5.77 9.57 0.36
CA GLU A 46 5.24 8.50 1.23
C GLU A 46 6.17 7.28 1.23
N ALA A 47 6.66 6.83 0.06
CA ALA A 47 7.59 5.71 -0.04
C ALA A 47 8.90 6.00 0.72
N ASP A 48 9.42 7.22 0.64
CA ASP A 48 10.63 7.63 1.35
C ASP A 48 10.44 7.69 2.86
N GLY A 49 9.30 8.20 3.33
CA GLY A 49 8.92 8.16 4.73
C GLY A 49 8.85 6.73 5.27
N LEU A 50 8.21 5.82 4.54
CA LEU A 50 8.13 4.40 4.91
C LEU A 50 9.52 3.74 4.95
N ARG A 51 10.38 4.01 3.98
CA ARG A 51 11.78 3.52 4.00
C ARG A 51 12.55 4.05 5.21
N ALA A 52 12.39 5.33 5.54
CA ALA A 52 13.04 5.93 6.71
C ALA A 52 12.55 5.28 8.01
N LEU A 53 11.24 5.08 8.17
CA LEU A 53 10.66 4.40 9.33
C LEU A 53 11.12 2.94 9.43
N ARG A 54 11.24 2.21 8.31
CA ARG A 54 11.81 0.86 8.31
C ARG A 54 13.25 0.81 8.79
N ARG A 55 14.08 1.78 8.38
CA ARG A 55 15.48 1.84 8.83
C ARG A 55 15.62 2.08 10.34
N ALA A 56 14.63 2.71 10.96
CA ALA A 56 14.62 2.94 12.41
C ALA A 56 14.35 1.64 13.20
N ASP A 57 13.81 0.60 12.56
CA ASP A 57 13.51 -0.72 13.15
C ASP A 57 12.74 -0.68 14.48
N ALA A 58 11.92 0.37 14.65
CA ALA A 58 11.21 0.62 15.90
C ALA A 58 9.80 -0.01 15.93
N LEU A 59 9.20 -0.26 14.76
CA LEU A 59 7.86 -0.85 14.61
C LEU A 59 7.70 -1.54 13.25
N ARG A 60 6.67 -2.38 13.12
CA ARG A 60 6.35 -3.03 11.84
C ARG A 60 5.83 -2.02 10.82
N VAL A 61 6.64 -1.72 9.81
CA VAL A 61 6.30 -0.79 8.72
C VAL A 61 6.19 -1.57 7.41
N PRO A 62 5.13 -1.39 6.60
CA PRO A 62 5.00 -2.07 5.30
C PRO A 62 6.15 -1.68 4.36
N GLU A 63 6.64 -2.65 3.59
CA GLU A 63 7.65 -2.40 2.56
C GLU A 63 7.06 -1.66 1.34
N PRO A 64 7.65 -0.54 0.90
CA PRO A 64 7.34 0.06 -0.40
C PRO A 64 7.94 -0.76 -1.55
N ILE A 65 7.09 -1.41 -2.34
CA ILE A 65 7.50 -2.27 -3.45
C ILE A 65 7.75 -1.45 -4.72
N GLY A 66 6.90 -0.45 -4.96
CA GLY A 66 7.02 0.43 -6.11
C GLY A 66 6.03 1.58 -6.02
N TRP A 67 6.30 2.65 -6.76
CA TRP A 67 5.40 3.80 -6.86
C TRP A 67 5.53 4.42 -8.24
N HIS A 68 4.51 5.17 -8.62
CA HIS A 68 4.52 6.01 -9.80
C HIS A 68 3.89 7.35 -9.41
N ASP A 69 4.69 8.40 -9.56
CA ASP A 69 4.22 9.77 -9.58
C ASP A 69 4.63 10.37 -10.91
N HIS A 70 3.75 11.20 -11.47
CA HIS A 70 3.95 11.96 -12.71
C HIS A 70 4.07 11.17 -14.02
N GLY A 71 3.33 11.63 -15.02
CA GLY A 71 3.36 11.11 -16.38
C GLY A 71 1.95 10.92 -16.95
N SER A 72 1.81 9.99 -17.90
CA SER A 72 0.51 9.53 -18.38
C SER A 72 -0.02 8.43 -17.47
N GLY A 73 -0.94 8.76 -16.56
CA GLY A 73 -1.58 7.79 -15.67
C GLY A 73 -1.99 8.37 -14.32
N GLU A 74 -2.65 7.55 -13.50
CA GLU A 74 -2.96 7.88 -12.11
C GLU A 74 -1.73 7.65 -11.23
N SER A 75 -1.50 8.52 -10.25
CA SER A 75 -0.43 8.32 -9.25
C SER A 75 -0.77 7.18 -8.30
N TRP A 76 0.21 6.34 -7.97
CA TRP A 76 0.01 5.17 -7.09
C TRP A 76 1.25 4.76 -6.28
N LEU A 77 1.00 4.01 -5.21
CA LEU A 77 1.99 3.36 -4.35
C LEU A 77 1.57 1.92 -4.07
N LEU A 78 2.47 0.98 -4.37
CA LEU A 78 2.30 -0.45 -4.12
C LEU A 78 3.15 -0.86 -2.92
N LEU A 79 2.50 -1.49 -1.95
CA LEU A 79 3.06 -1.86 -0.66
C LEU A 79 2.92 -3.35 -0.39
N GLU A 80 3.76 -3.86 0.50
CA GLU A 80 3.49 -5.09 1.25
C GLU A 80 2.12 -4.99 1.94
N HIS A 81 1.30 -6.04 1.87
CA HIS A 81 0.07 -6.11 2.64
C HIS A 81 0.35 -6.57 4.08
N VAL A 82 0.05 -5.70 5.05
CA VAL A 82 0.09 -6.06 6.47
C VAL A 82 -1.32 -6.51 6.89
N SER A 83 -1.44 -7.75 7.38
CA SER A 83 -2.69 -8.25 7.95
C SER A 83 -3.08 -7.43 9.17
N GLN A 84 -4.36 -7.07 9.32
CA GLN A 84 -4.83 -6.48 10.56
C GLN A 84 -4.59 -7.46 11.71
N GLY A 85 -4.08 -6.95 12.85
CA GLY A 85 -4.01 -7.76 14.07
C GLY A 85 -5.41 -8.19 14.46
N SER A 86 -5.58 -9.47 14.83
CA SER A 86 -6.80 -9.90 15.50
C SER A 86 -6.93 -9.08 16.79
N ALA A 87 -7.93 -8.20 16.85
CA ALA A 87 -8.36 -7.68 18.14
C ALA A 87 -8.84 -8.89 18.94
N SER A 88 -8.02 -9.35 19.89
CA SER A 88 -8.49 -10.26 20.93
C SER A 88 -9.62 -9.51 21.61
N ARG A 89 -10.86 -9.93 21.37
CA ARG A 89 -11.96 -9.58 22.26
C ARG A 89 -11.67 -10.32 23.55
N GLU A 90 -10.97 -9.67 24.47
CA GLU A 90 -11.01 -10.06 25.88
C GLU A 90 -12.49 -9.93 26.30
N THR A 91 -13.13 -11.09 26.36
CA THR A 91 -14.48 -11.24 26.90
C THR A 91 -14.26 -11.81 28.29
N ASP A 92 -14.41 -10.95 29.29
CA ASP A 92 -14.64 -11.35 30.68
C ASP A 92 -16.04 -11.95 30.80
#